data_AF-A0A150TY90-F1
#
_entry.id   AF-A0A150TY90-F1
#
_cell.length_a   1.000
_cell.length_b   1.000
_cell.length_c   1.000
_cell.angle_alpha   90.00
_cell.angle_beta   90.00
_cell.angle_gamma   90.00
#
_symmetry.space_group_name_H-M   'P 1'
#
loop_
_entity.id
_entity.type
_entity.pdbx_description
1 polymer ?
#
loop_
_entity_poly.entity_id
_entity_poly.type
_entity_poly.pdbx_seq_one_letter_code
_entity_poly.pdbx_strand_id
1 'polypeptide(L)'
;MSPGVELWTAAELERDPSGYREAEVALITGWLEQAHLREARKLRWVQTVGAGVERLLSQKVVARSELVITNASGVHAQPIAEHVWGFLLMFTRNLHLAAARQHEGVWQSQTYRETLRSLRGKTLGVLGLGAIGQRIASIGPAFGVRVIGLKRTKAPVEHGAHPGYFQHLGELFLSNLQRYVRGEPLVNVVDKQGGY
;
A
#
# COMPACT_ATOMS: atom_id res chain seq x y z
N MET A 1 -17.08 8.94 20.18
CA MET A 1 -17.15 7.47 20.05
C MET A 1 -18.57 7.12 19.62
N SER A 2 -18.74 6.34 18.55
CA SER A 2 -20.08 5.89 18.16
C SER A 2 -20.60 4.92 19.22
N PRO A 3 -21.87 4.99 19.65
CA PRO A 3 -22.44 4.01 20.58
C PRO A 3 -22.29 2.60 20.00
N GLY A 4 -21.71 1.66 20.76
CA GLY A 4 -21.70 0.23 20.43
C GLY A 4 -20.42 -0.35 19.80
N VAL A 5 -19.30 0.38 19.77
CA VAL A 5 -18.00 -0.19 19.35
C VAL A 5 -17.07 -0.28 20.55
N GLU A 6 -16.70 -1.51 20.91
CA GLU A 6 -15.67 -1.81 21.90
C GLU A 6 -14.34 -2.08 21.20
N LEU A 7 -13.27 -1.40 21.61
CA LEU A 7 -11.95 -1.51 20.99
C LEU A 7 -11.01 -2.31 21.89
N TRP A 8 -10.38 -3.32 21.31
CA TRP A 8 -9.36 -4.13 21.96
C TRP A 8 -8.03 -3.98 21.23
N THR A 9 -6.95 -3.75 21.98
CA THR A 9 -5.58 -3.76 21.46
C THR A 9 -4.97 -5.15 21.55
N ALA A 10 -3.92 -5.42 20.77
CA ALA A 10 -3.19 -6.68 20.85
C ALA A 10 -2.67 -6.95 22.28
N ALA A 11 -2.16 -5.93 22.96
CA ALA A 11 -1.67 -6.05 24.35
C ALA A 11 -2.78 -6.35 25.37
N GLU A 12 -4.03 -5.96 25.10
CA GLU A 12 -5.19 -6.36 25.91
C GLU A 12 -5.59 -7.79 25.61
N LEU A 13 -5.62 -8.19 24.34
CA LEU A 13 -5.94 -9.55 23.91
C LEU A 13 -4.90 -10.59 24.36
N GLU A 14 -3.63 -10.20 24.51
CA GLU A 14 -2.58 -11.05 25.10
C GLU A 14 -2.83 -11.32 26.59
N ARG A 15 -3.38 -10.32 27.31
CA ARG A 15 -3.70 -10.44 28.74
C ARG A 15 -5.03 -11.15 28.98
N ASP A 16 -6.00 -10.93 28.08
CA ASP A 16 -7.30 -11.57 28.09
C ASP A 16 -7.70 -12.01 26.67
N PRO A 17 -7.40 -13.27 26.30
CA PRO A 17 -7.75 -13.82 24.99
C PRO A 17 -9.26 -13.95 24.77
N SER A 18 -10.11 -13.77 25.80
CA SER A 18 -11.57 -13.89 25.62
C SER A 18 -12.12 -12.87 24.62
N GLY A 19 -11.48 -11.70 24.50
CA GLY A 19 -11.83 -10.68 23.52
C GLY A 19 -11.80 -11.15 22.07
N TYR A 20 -10.98 -12.17 21.72
CA TYR A 20 -11.01 -12.76 20.38
C TYR A 20 -12.40 -13.34 20.06
N ARG A 21 -13.07 -13.97 21.02
CA ARG A 21 -14.35 -14.67 20.81
C ARG A 21 -15.50 -13.71 20.47
N GLU A 22 -15.40 -12.48 20.95
CA GLU A 22 -16.39 -11.42 20.76
C GLU A 22 -16.08 -10.53 19.55
N ALA A 23 -14.83 -10.54 19.06
CA ALA A 23 -14.41 -9.71 17.95
C ALA A 23 -15.15 -10.03 16.64
N GLU A 24 -15.86 -9.04 16.11
CA GLU A 24 -16.50 -9.11 14.77
C GLU A 24 -15.62 -8.50 13.67
N VAL A 25 -14.76 -7.56 14.04
CA VAL A 25 -13.88 -6.81 13.13
C VAL A 25 -12.44 -6.85 13.66
N ALA A 26 -11.46 -7.07 12.79
CA ALA A 26 -10.05 -6.97 13.12
C ALA A 26 -9.32 -6.01 12.17
N LEU A 27 -8.54 -5.07 12.73
CA LEU A 27 -7.57 -4.26 12.01
C LEU A 27 -6.17 -4.85 12.23
N ILE A 28 -5.57 -5.37 11.16
CA ILE A 28 -4.30 -6.09 11.24
C ILE A 28 -3.16 -5.17 10.79
N THR A 29 -2.32 -4.78 11.75
CA THR A 29 -1.04 -4.08 11.52
C THR A 29 0.15 -5.05 11.46
N GLY A 30 -0.03 -6.28 11.93
CA GLY A 30 0.99 -7.30 12.09
C GLY A 30 0.50 -8.68 11.65
N TRP A 31 0.91 -9.72 12.38
CA TRP A 31 0.62 -11.10 11.99
C TRP A 31 -0.63 -11.59 12.71
N LEU A 32 -1.54 -12.21 11.94
CA LEU A 32 -2.66 -12.94 12.49
C LEU A 32 -2.38 -14.43 12.38
N GLU A 33 -2.08 -15.04 13.53
CA GLU A 33 -1.82 -16.47 13.62
C GLU A 33 -3.10 -17.30 13.47
N GLN A 34 -2.94 -18.55 13.03
CA GLN A 34 -4.07 -19.48 12.91
C GLN A 34 -4.77 -19.73 14.25
N ALA A 35 -4.06 -19.62 15.38
CA ALA A 35 -4.64 -19.76 16.70
C ALA A 35 -5.68 -18.65 16.98
N HIS A 36 -5.33 -17.39 16.72
CA HIS A 36 -6.23 -16.24 16.88
C HIS A 36 -7.49 -16.37 15.99
N LEU A 37 -7.31 -16.80 14.73
CA LEU A 37 -8.42 -17.03 13.80
C LEU A 37 -9.36 -18.14 14.24
N ARG A 38 -8.85 -19.15 14.95
CA ARG A 38 -9.70 -20.19 15.53
C ARG A 38 -10.46 -19.64 16.72
N GLU A 39 -9.89 -18.80 17.56
CA GLU A 39 -10.62 -18.28 18.71
C GLU A 39 -11.70 -17.26 18.32
N ALA A 40 -11.46 -16.50 17.25
CA ALA A 40 -12.35 -15.46 16.77
C ALA A 40 -13.54 -15.98 15.96
N ARG A 41 -14.45 -16.70 16.63
CA ARG A 41 -15.64 -17.34 16.02
C ARG A 41 -16.66 -16.35 15.45
N LYS A 42 -16.72 -15.14 15.98
CA LYS A 42 -17.64 -14.07 15.52
C LYS A 42 -17.01 -13.17 14.46
N LEU A 43 -15.74 -13.38 14.11
CA LEU A 43 -15.02 -12.52 13.18
C LEU A 43 -15.63 -12.61 11.78
N ARG A 44 -16.09 -11.47 11.26
CA ARG A 44 -16.71 -11.36 9.92
C ARG A 44 -15.90 -10.52 8.96
N TRP A 45 -15.12 -9.57 9.47
CA TRP A 45 -14.35 -8.65 8.64
C TRP A 45 -12.93 -8.42 9.16
N VAL A 46 -11.97 -8.48 8.25
CA VAL A 46 -10.57 -8.14 8.48
C VAL A 46 -10.15 -6.99 7.55
N GLN A 47 -9.67 -5.89 8.12
CA GLN A 47 -8.95 -4.85 7.40
C GLN A 47 -7.45 -5.06 7.56
N THR A 48 -6.71 -5.14 6.45
CA THR A 48 -5.24 -5.10 6.47
C THR A 48 -4.74 -3.68 6.21
N VAL A 49 -3.56 -3.35 6.74
CA VAL A 49 -2.89 -2.05 6.49
C VAL A 49 -2.01 -2.04 5.24
N GLY A 50 -1.75 -3.21 4.63
CA GLY A 50 -0.97 -3.35 3.40
C GLY A 50 -1.84 -3.55 2.18
N ALA A 51 -1.29 -3.31 0.98
CA ALA A 51 -1.96 -3.67 -0.28
C ALA A 51 -1.91 -5.18 -0.58
N GLY A 52 -0.80 -5.83 -0.24
CA GLY A 52 -0.64 -7.28 -0.40
C GLY A 52 -1.35 -8.06 0.71
N VAL A 53 -2.01 -9.16 0.33
CA VAL A 53 -2.76 -10.05 1.24
C VAL A 53 -2.40 -11.52 1.04
N GLU A 54 -1.37 -11.80 0.24
CA GLU A 54 -0.95 -13.14 -0.17
C GLU A 54 -0.63 -14.01 1.05
N ARG A 55 -0.01 -13.40 2.08
CA ARG A 55 0.31 -14.09 3.34
C ARG A 55 -0.91 -14.43 4.18
N LEU A 56 -1.97 -13.62 4.11
CA LEU A 56 -3.21 -13.91 4.80
C LEU A 56 -3.99 -14.99 4.05
N LEU A 57 -4.01 -14.93 2.71
CA LEU A 57 -4.64 -15.91 1.84
C LEU A 57 -3.90 -17.26 1.78
N SER A 58 -2.60 -17.33 2.13
CA SER A 58 -1.89 -18.60 2.24
C SER A 58 -2.43 -19.48 3.38
N GLN A 59 -3.12 -18.88 4.35
CA GLN A 59 -3.79 -19.61 5.42
C GLN A 59 -5.11 -20.20 4.89
N LYS A 60 -5.17 -21.52 4.74
CA LYS A 60 -6.36 -22.24 4.21
C LYS A 60 -7.66 -21.88 4.93
N VAL A 61 -7.60 -21.62 6.24
CA VAL A 61 -8.75 -21.22 7.05
C VAL A 61 -9.32 -19.87 6.63
N VAL A 62 -8.49 -18.97 6.10
CA VAL A 62 -8.91 -17.65 5.62
C VAL A 62 -9.31 -17.70 4.15
N ALA A 63 -8.56 -18.42 3.32
CA ALA A 63 -8.85 -18.54 1.89
C ALA A 63 -10.21 -19.18 1.59
N ARG A 64 -10.64 -20.12 2.44
CA ARG A 64 -11.89 -20.91 2.24
C ARG A 64 -13.06 -20.45 3.09
N SER A 65 -12.89 -19.39 3.89
CA SER A 65 -13.97 -18.88 4.74
C SER A 65 -14.76 -17.77 4.04
N GLU A 66 -15.95 -17.51 4.57
CA GLU A 66 -16.77 -16.34 4.22
C GLU A 66 -16.25 -15.02 4.82
N LEU A 67 -15.09 -15.06 5.50
CA LEU A 67 -14.50 -13.90 6.15
C LEU A 67 -14.20 -12.80 5.11
N VAL A 68 -14.80 -11.63 5.25
CA VAL A 68 -14.51 -10.51 4.34
C VAL A 68 -13.14 -9.94 4.66
N ILE A 69 -12.32 -9.72 3.64
CA ILE A 69 -10.99 -9.12 3.79
C ILE A 69 -10.96 -7.87 2.94
N THR A 70 -10.57 -6.75 3.53
CA THR A 70 -10.26 -5.52 2.82
C THR A 70 -8.79 -5.17 3.00
N ASN A 71 -8.19 -4.55 1.98
CA ASN A 71 -6.79 -4.14 2.04
C ASN A 71 -6.64 -2.61 1.94
N ALA A 72 -5.39 -2.15 2.01
CA ALA A 72 -5.04 -0.73 1.87
C ALA A 72 -4.59 -0.37 0.45
N SER A 73 -5.10 -1.05 -0.58
CA SER A 73 -4.77 -0.72 -1.96
C SER A 73 -5.10 0.75 -2.26
N GLY A 74 -4.19 1.43 -2.96
CA GLY A 74 -4.29 2.85 -3.25
C GLY A 74 -3.58 3.78 -2.25
N VAL A 75 -3.45 3.40 -0.97
CA VAL A 75 -2.88 4.28 0.07
C VAL A 75 -1.38 4.51 -0.10
N HIS A 76 -0.65 3.54 -0.68
CA HIS A 76 0.80 3.62 -0.88
C HIS A 76 1.22 4.24 -2.22
N ALA A 77 0.27 4.70 -3.05
CA ALA A 77 0.58 5.17 -4.39
C ALA A 77 1.60 6.32 -4.38
N GLN A 78 1.43 7.28 -3.46
CA GLN A 78 2.28 8.46 -3.40
C GLN A 78 3.71 8.18 -2.90
N PRO A 79 3.93 7.57 -1.73
CA PRO A 79 5.28 7.32 -1.24
C PRO A 79 6.10 6.44 -2.18
N ILE A 80 5.47 5.45 -2.82
CA ILE A 80 6.17 4.59 -3.80
C ILE A 80 6.52 5.39 -5.05
N ALA A 81 5.63 6.27 -5.53
CA ALA A 81 5.96 7.12 -6.66
C ALA A 81 7.12 8.07 -6.34
N GLU A 82 7.13 8.70 -5.17
CA GLU A 82 8.25 9.53 -4.70
C GLU A 82 9.57 8.75 -4.68
N HIS A 83 9.54 7.52 -4.18
CA HIS A 83 10.72 6.64 -4.13
C HIS A 83 11.25 6.29 -5.53
N VAL A 84 10.37 5.92 -6.46
CA VAL A 84 10.72 5.62 -7.85
C VAL A 84 11.33 6.84 -8.54
N TRP A 85 10.73 8.03 -8.38
CA TRP A 85 11.27 9.27 -8.94
C TRP A 85 12.58 9.69 -8.28
N GLY A 86 12.73 9.47 -6.98
CA GLY A 86 13.98 9.65 -6.24
C GLY A 86 15.11 8.81 -6.84
N PHE A 87 14.86 7.53 -7.12
CA PHE A 87 15.84 6.66 -7.78
C PHE A 87 16.13 7.05 -9.23
N LEU A 88 15.11 7.42 -10.01
CA LEU A 88 15.33 7.94 -11.36
C LEU A 88 16.28 9.14 -11.34
N LEU A 89 16.11 10.08 -10.40
CA LEU A 89 17.01 11.22 -10.23
C LEU A 89 18.39 10.78 -9.72
N MET A 90 18.45 9.91 -8.71
CA MET A 90 19.71 9.40 -8.14
C MET A 90 20.60 8.74 -9.20
N PHE A 91 20.02 7.95 -10.11
CA PHE A 91 20.76 7.27 -11.16
C PHE A 91 21.05 8.17 -12.36
N THR A 92 20.10 9.00 -12.82
CA THR A 92 20.39 9.92 -13.94
C THR A 92 21.40 10.99 -13.57
N ARG A 93 21.44 11.39 -12.29
CA ARG A 93 22.37 12.40 -11.79
C ARG A 93 23.56 11.81 -11.04
N ASN A 94 23.74 10.48 -11.02
CA ASN A 94 24.83 9.79 -10.32
C ASN A 94 25.06 10.28 -8.88
N LEU A 95 24.00 10.60 -8.13
CA LEU A 95 24.12 11.16 -6.79
C LEU A 95 24.76 10.18 -5.81
N HIS A 96 24.44 8.89 -5.95
CA HIS A 96 25.06 7.82 -5.18
C HIS A 96 26.59 7.76 -5.34
N LEU A 97 27.11 7.97 -6.56
CA LEU A 97 28.56 8.03 -6.82
C LEU A 97 29.19 9.32 -6.29
N ALA A 98 28.49 10.46 -6.40
CA ALA A 98 28.98 11.71 -5.84
C ALA A 98 29.10 11.63 -4.31
N ALA A 99 28.12 11.04 -3.63
CA ALA A 99 28.13 10.85 -2.19
C ALA A 99 29.31 9.95 -1.75
N ALA A 100 29.53 8.83 -2.45
CA ALA A 100 30.65 7.94 -2.17
C ALA A 100 32.01 8.64 -2.34
N ARG A 101 32.22 9.34 -3.46
CA ARG A 101 33.47 10.08 -3.72
C ARG A 101 33.69 11.24 -2.76
N GLN A 102 32.62 11.92 -2.35
CA GLN A 102 32.71 12.97 -1.33
C GLN A 102 33.25 12.41 -0.02
N HIS A 103 32.82 11.21 0.38
CA HIS A 103 33.34 10.53 1.57
C HIS A 103 34.84 10.22 1.44
N GLU A 104 35.31 9.91 0.24
CA GLU A 104 36.72 9.66 -0.08
C GLU A 104 37.55 10.95 -0.28
N GLY A 105 36.93 12.13 -0.22
CA GLY A 105 37.61 13.41 -0.50
C GLY A 105 38.00 13.61 -1.97
N VAL A 106 37.38 12.86 -2.89
CA VAL A 106 37.73 12.85 -4.32
C VAL A 106 36.86 13.83 -5.11
N TRP A 107 37.48 14.79 -5.78
CA TRP A 107 36.82 15.73 -6.68
C TRP A 107 37.15 15.44 -8.16
N GLN A 108 36.21 14.85 -8.91
CA GLN A 108 36.38 14.47 -10.32
C GLN A 108 35.33 15.13 -11.22
N SER A 109 35.37 16.46 -11.32
CA SER A 109 34.26 17.21 -11.93
C SER A 109 34.09 17.02 -13.45
N GLN A 110 35.17 16.83 -14.21
CA GLN A 110 35.10 16.69 -15.68
C GLN A 110 34.42 15.36 -16.07
N THR A 111 35.05 14.24 -15.67
CA THR A 111 34.57 12.89 -15.97
C THR A 111 33.19 12.63 -15.37
N TYR A 112 32.89 13.19 -14.20
CA TYR A 112 31.55 13.05 -13.60
C TYR A 112 30.46 13.69 -14.48
N ARG A 113 30.67 14.91 -14.99
CA ARG A 113 29.67 15.61 -15.82
C ARG A 113 29.32 14.83 -17.10
N GLU A 114 30.29 14.15 -17.70
CA GLU A 114 30.11 13.33 -18.92
C GLU A 114 29.21 12.10 -18.68
N THR A 115 29.17 11.60 -17.45
CA THR A 115 28.33 10.45 -17.08
C THR A 115 26.88 10.81 -16.77
N LEU A 116 26.58 12.11 -16.55
CA LEU A 116 25.23 12.54 -16.19
C LEU A 116 24.27 12.39 -17.37
N ARG A 117 23.02 12.08 -17.04
CA ARG A 117 21.91 12.00 -17.99
C ARG A 117 20.80 12.95 -17.55
N SER A 118 19.99 13.37 -18.51
CA SER A 118 18.77 14.13 -18.27
C SER A 118 17.56 13.21 -18.45
N LEU A 119 16.51 13.39 -17.65
CA LEU A 119 15.24 12.69 -17.84
C LEU A 119 14.43 13.28 -19.00
N ARG A 120 14.62 14.57 -19.31
CA ARG A 120 13.88 15.26 -20.37
C ARG A 120 14.06 14.55 -21.72
N GLY A 121 12.95 14.34 -22.43
CA GLY A 121 12.91 13.68 -23.74
C GLY A 121 13.03 12.16 -23.69
N LYS A 122 13.22 11.55 -22.51
CA LYS A 122 13.19 10.09 -22.36
C LYS A 122 11.76 9.56 -22.35
N THR A 123 11.63 8.26 -22.55
CA THR A 123 10.36 7.53 -22.42
C THR A 123 10.38 6.64 -21.18
N LEU A 124 9.35 6.73 -20.35
CA LEU A 124 9.10 5.87 -19.20
C LEU A 124 8.00 4.87 -19.52
N GLY A 125 8.33 3.59 -19.52
CA GLY A 125 7.37 2.49 -19.59
C GLY A 125 6.86 2.14 -18.20
N VAL A 126 5.53 2.09 -18.02
CA VAL A 126 4.87 1.70 -16.77
C VAL A 126 4.04 0.44 -17.02
N LEU A 127 4.53 -0.70 -16.53
CA LEU A 127 3.81 -1.97 -16.61
C LEU A 127 2.84 -2.06 -15.42
N GLY A 128 1.55 -1.90 -15.68
CA GLY A 128 0.51 -1.90 -14.66
C GLY A 128 0.10 -0.49 -14.23
N LEU A 129 -0.98 0.03 -14.82
CA LEU A 129 -1.63 1.27 -14.37
C LEU A 129 -2.67 0.99 -13.28
N GLY A 130 -2.22 0.43 -12.15
CA GLY A 130 -2.92 0.51 -10.86
C GLY A 130 -2.60 1.83 -10.15
N ALA A 131 -3.01 2.00 -8.89
CA ALA A 131 -2.84 3.28 -8.17
C ALA A 131 -1.37 3.77 -8.15
N ILE A 132 -0.41 2.89 -7.87
CA ILE A 132 1.03 3.21 -7.90
C ILE A 132 1.49 3.62 -9.31
N GLY A 133 1.24 2.78 -10.31
CA GLY A 133 1.70 3.02 -11.68
C GLY A 133 1.12 4.30 -12.28
N GLN A 134 -0.15 4.60 -11.99
CA GLN A 134 -0.79 5.86 -12.39
C GLN A 134 -0.13 7.05 -11.71
N ARG A 135 0.17 6.97 -10.41
CA ARG A 135 0.83 8.08 -9.72
C ARG A 135 2.24 8.31 -10.27
N ILE A 136 3.02 7.26 -10.51
CA ILE A 136 4.32 7.35 -11.18
C ILE A 136 4.17 8.02 -12.55
N ALA A 137 3.20 7.56 -13.36
CA ALA A 137 2.94 8.08 -14.70
C ALA A 137 2.56 9.57 -14.70
N SER A 138 1.73 10.01 -13.75
CA SER A 138 1.24 11.38 -13.67
C SER A 138 2.35 12.43 -13.45
N ILE A 139 3.47 12.04 -12.83
CA ILE A 139 4.61 12.92 -12.54
C ILE A 139 5.52 13.07 -13.78
N GLY A 140 5.54 12.10 -14.70
CA GLY A 140 6.42 12.08 -15.87
C GLY A 140 6.44 13.35 -16.72
N PRO A 141 5.26 13.91 -17.08
CA PRO A 141 5.18 15.16 -17.83
C PRO A 141 5.92 16.34 -17.17
N ALA A 142 5.94 16.43 -15.84
CA ALA A 142 6.64 17.50 -15.12
C ALA A 142 8.17 17.47 -15.34
N PHE A 143 8.73 16.29 -15.64
CA PHE A 143 10.15 16.12 -16.02
C PHE A 143 10.38 16.13 -17.53
N GLY A 144 9.35 16.39 -18.35
CA GLY A 144 9.41 16.29 -19.81
C GLY A 144 9.66 14.87 -20.31
N VAL A 145 9.19 13.86 -19.56
CA VAL A 145 9.27 12.44 -19.91
C VAL A 145 7.99 12.01 -20.61
N ARG A 146 8.12 11.32 -21.76
CA ARG A 146 6.98 10.65 -22.41
C ARG A 146 6.63 9.39 -21.62
N VAL A 147 5.38 9.20 -21.23
CA VAL A 147 4.97 8.00 -20.48
C VAL A 147 4.15 7.06 -21.36
N ILE A 148 4.47 5.77 -21.30
CA ILE A 148 3.71 4.69 -21.95
C ILE A 148 3.28 3.71 -20.85
N GLY A 149 1.98 3.62 -20.61
CA GLY A 149 1.43 2.74 -19.58
C GLY A 149 0.68 1.53 -20.16
N LEU A 150 0.85 0.37 -19.53
CA LEU A 150 0.12 -0.87 -19.84
C LEU A 150 -0.90 -1.17 -18.74
N LYS A 151 -2.13 -1.52 -19.11
CA LYS A 151 -3.20 -1.95 -18.18
C LYS A 151 -3.98 -3.10 -18.81
N ARG A 152 -4.35 -4.10 -18.00
CA ARG A 152 -5.14 -5.26 -18.44
C ARG A 152 -6.56 -4.88 -18.90
N THR A 153 -7.17 -3.88 -18.27
CA THR A 153 -8.54 -3.44 -18.56
C THR A 153 -8.59 -1.92 -18.72
N LYS A 154 -9.20 -1.42 -19.80
CA LYS A 154 -9.43 0.02 -20.04
C LYS A 154 -10.54 0.53 -19.11
N ALA A 155 -10.19 0.88 -17.87
CA ALA A 155 -11.08 1.59 -16.95
C ALA A 155 -10.51 2.99 -16.65
N PRO A 156 -11.37 4.03 -16.55
CA PRO A 156 -10.96 5.37 -16.16
C PRO A 156 -10.26 5.37 -14.80
N VAL A 157 -9.47 6.42 -14.56
CA VAL A 157 -8.51 6.48 -13.48
C VAL A 157 -8.78 7.70 -12.61
N GLU A 158 -9.13 7.48 -11.35
CA GLU A 158 -9.16 8.52 -10.33
C GLU A 158 -7.84 8.57 -9.57
N HIS A 159 -7.33 9.79 -9.37
CA HIS A 159 -6.07 10.05 -8.69
C HIS A 159 -6.35 10.38 -7.22
N GLY A 160 -5.93 9.51 -6.31
CA GLY A 160 -5.89 9.80 -4.87
C GLY A 160 -4.49 10.25 -4.47
N ALA A 161 -4.27 11.55 -4.32
CA ALA A 161 -3.05 12.14 -3.79
C ALA A 161 -3.29 12.53 -2.35
N HIS A 162 -2.57 11.95 -1.37
CA HIS A 162 -2.66 12.50 -0.03
C HIS A 162 -1.41 12.31 0.86
N PRO A 163 -0.95 13.39 1.53
CA PRO A 163 -0.11 13.32 2.72
C PRO A 163 -0.83 12.66 3.89
N GLY A 164 -0.09 12.04 4.82
CA GLY A 164 -0.66 11.43 6.02
C GLY A 164 -1.04 9.97 5.83
N TYR A 165 -0.05 9.12 5.57
CA TYR A 165 -0.24 7.67 5.39
C TYR A 165 -1.13 7.02 6.48
N PHE A 166 -0.79 7.24 7.76
CA PHE A 166 -1.56 6.70 8.88
C PHE A 166 -2.96 7.32 8.98
N GLN A 167 -3.09 8.59 8.61
CA GLN A 167 -4.39 9.27 8.55
C GLN A 167 -5.27 8.63 7.45
N HIS A 168 -4.72 8.34 6.27
CA HIS A 168 -5.46 7.74 5.17
C HIS A 168 -5.84 6.29 5.42
N LEU A 169 -4.96 5.52 6.06
CA LEU A 169 -5.31 4.19 6.57
C LEU A 169 -6.45 4.28 7.59
N GLY A 170 -6.36 5.24 8.52
CA GLY A 170 -7.41 5.50 9.50
C GLY A 170 -8.73 5.88 8.83
N GLU A 171 -8.72 6.80 7.87
CA GLU A 171 -9.90 7.23 7.12
C GLU A 171 -10.52 6.10 6.30
N LEU A 172 -9.70 5.28 5.62
CA LEU A 172 -10.18 4.10 4.90
C LEU A 172 -10.83 3.09 5.86
N PHE A 173 -10.18 2.80 6.98
CA PHE A 173 -10.72 1.89 7.99
C PHE A 173 -12.02 2.43 8.59
N LEU A 174 -12.06 3.70 9.00
CA LEU A 174 -13.26 4.33 9.56
C LEU A 174 -14.41 4.38 8.56
N SER A 175 -14.13 4.66 7.28
CA SER A 175 -15.11 4.62 6.20
C SER A 175 -15.69 3.21 6.03
N ASN A 176 -14.83 2.18 5.97
CA ASN A 176 -15.29 0.79 5.91
C ASN A 176 -16.02 0.35 7.18
N LEU A 177 -15.62 0.83 8.36
CA LEU A 177 -16.31 0.52 9.62
C LEU A 177 -17.72 1.11 9.65
N GLN A 178 -17.89 2.35 9.18
CA GLN A 178 -19.20 2.97 9.03
C GLN A 178 -20.08 2.21 8.04
N ARG A 179 -19.51 1.78 6.90
CA ARG A 179 -20.21 0.94 5.91
C ARG A 179 -20.62 -0.40 6.50
N TYR A 180 -19.72 -1.07 7.21
CA TYR A 180 -19.97 -2.35 7.88
C TYR A 180 -21.14 -2.24 8.87
N VAL A 181 -21.13 -1.23 9.75
CA VAL A 181 -22.21 -0.98 10.72
C VAL A 181 -23.56 -0.71 10.03
N ARG A 182 -23.55 -0.14 8.82
CA ARG A 182 -24.77 0.13 8.02
C ARG A 182 -25.17 -1.02 7.08
N GLY A 183 -24.38 -2.09 7.00
CA GLY A 183 -24.59 -3.18 6.04
C GLY A 183 -24.32 -2.79 4.58
N GLU A 184 -23.56 -1.73 4.34
CA GLU A 184 -23.18 -1.25 3.01
C GLU A 184 -21.96 -2.02 2.46
N PRO A 185 -21.80 -2.11 1.13
CA PRO A 185 -20.61 -2.69 0.52
C PRO A 185 -19.32 -1.99 0.97
N LEU A 186 -18.34 -2.79 1.39
CA LEU A 186 -17.01 -2.32 1.76
C LEU A 186 -16.17 -2.00 0.51
N VAL A 187 -15.20 -1.11 0.68
CA VAL A 187 -14.23 -0.76 -0.36
C VAL A 187 -12.98 -1.60 -0.19
N ASN A 188 -12.28 -1.89 -1.31
CA ASN A 188 -11.06 -2.68 -1.35
C ASN A 188 -11.23 -4.12 -0.87
N VAL A 189 -12.41 -4.71 -1.10
CA VAL A 189 -12.66 -6.14 -0.83
C VAL A 189 -11.74 -6.99 -1.71
N VAL A 190 -11.00 -7.88 -1.07
CA VAL A 190 -10.07 -8.81 -1.70
C VAL A 190 -10.85 -9.91 -2.40
N ASP A 191 -10.57 -10.10 -3.69
CA ASP A 191 -10.98 -11.31 -4.40
C ASP A 191 -10.05 -12.47 -4.00
N LYS A 192 -10.55 -13.39 -3.19
CA LYS A 192 -9.79 -14.54 -2.69
C LYS A 192 -9.45 -15.57 -3.79
N GLN A 193 -10.21 -15.58 -4.89
CA GLN A 193 -9.97 -16.49 -6.02
C GLN A 193 -9.14 -15.84 -7.11
N GLY A 194 -9.35 -14.55 -7.35
CA GLY A 194 -8.59 -13.75 -8.30
C GLY A 194 -7.15 -13.46 -7.87
N GLY A 195 -6.88 -13.50 -6.54
CA GLY A 195 -5.62 -13.05 -5.97
C GLY A 195 -5.38 -11.56 -6.21
N TYR A 196 -4.36 -11.02 -5.55
CA TYR A 196 -3.66 -9.83 -6.06
C TYR A 196 -2.49 -10.28 -6.94
#